data_AF-A0A7W9LF75-F1
#
_entry.id   AF-A0A7W9LF75-F1
#
_cell.length_a   1.000
_cell.length_b   1.000
_cell.length_c   1.000
_cell.angle_alpha   90.00
_cell.angle_beta   90.00
_cell.angle_gamma   90.00
#
_symmetry.space_group_name_H-M   'P 1'
#
loop_
_entity.id
_entity.type
_entity.pdbx_description
1 polymer ?
#
loop_
_entity_poly.entity_id
_entity_poly.type
_entity_poly.pdbx_seq_one_letter_code
_entity_poly.pdbx_strand_id
1 'polypeptide(L)'
;MTTTFENDLADAVRLLRELPRGREHRDQARARVAAWSAERPGREAELVIDETPGTGRVSYDLLIAHPDGGTVGLTAHVEDGLPWIVDHSTHWAAGQVVSVDGVGLSMPAALYALRSLGTRDRRIHEQLVEYRILLSEIEQDEEPASREEVQRAADTFRQRRGLIGQEQTLAWLAEMGLPQRAFVAQMETEAKIARVRARFPSEDAFKAWLAERRRTSDIRWHWL
;
A
#
# COMPACT_ATOMS: atom_id res chain seq x y z
N MET A 1 40.56 -9.09 -17.41
CA MET A 1 39.11 -9.37 -17.42
C MET A 1 38.35 -8.48 -16.42
N THR A 2 38.94 -8.08 -15.29
CA THR A 2 38.33 -7.20 -14.27
C THR A 2 37.88 -5.84 -14.83
N THR A 3 38.69 -5.22 -15.69
CA THR A 3 38.39 -3.92 -16.31
C THR A 3 37.16 -3.92 -17.23
N THR A 4 36.81 -5.05 -17.83
CA THR A 4 35.61 -5.15 -18.68
C THR A 4 34.35 -5.19 -17.83
N PHE A 5 34.36 -5.95 -16.72
CA PHE A 5 33.19 -6.03 -15.85
C PHE A 5 32.93 -4.73 -15.09
N GLU A 6 33.98 -4.07 -14.61
CA GLU A 6 33.87 -2.76 -13.96
C GLU A 6 33.23 -1.72 -14.90
N ASN A 7 33.63 -1.73 -16.17
CA ASN A 7 33.02 -0.88 -17.20
C ASN A 7 31.56 -1.28 -17.46
N ASP A 8 31.25 -2.58 -17.52
CA ASP A 8 29.88 -3.07 -17.66
C ASP A 8 28.99 -2.59 -16.49
N LEU A 9 29.49 -2.63 -15.25
CA LEU A 9 28.77 -2.12 -14.08
C LEU A 9 28.53 -0.61 -14.16
N ALA A 10 29.54 0.16 -14.56
CA ALA A 10 29.40 1.61 -14.72
C ALA A 10 28.39 1.98 -15.83
N ASP A 11 28.40 1.22 -16.93
CA ASP A 11 27.44 1.37 -18.03
C ASP A 11 26.02 0.98 -17.59
N ALA A 12 25.90 -0.11 -16.83
CA ALA A 12 24.63 -0.58 -16.28
C ALA A 12 23.99 0.44 -15.33
N VAL A 13 24.78 1.09 -14.47
CA VAL A 13 24.29 2.18 -13.60
C VAL A 13 23.79 3.35 -14.44
N ARG A 14 24.50 3.75 -15.50
CA ARG A 14 24.04 4.82 -16.41
C ARG A 14 22.74 4.43 -17.10
N LEU A 15 22.65 3.20 -17.61
CA LEU A 15 21.43 2.67 -18.21
C LEU A 15 20.24 2.76 -17.22
N LEU A 16 20.39 2.22 -16.01
CA LEU A 16 19.32 2.21 -14.99
C LEU A 16 18.84 3.62 -14.63
N ARG A 17 19.73 4.61 -14.58
CA ARG A 17 19.38 6.02 -14.30
C ARG A 17 18.58 6.67 -15.43
N GLU A 18 18.76 6.20 -16.66
CA GLU A 18 18.08 6.73 -17.85
C GLU A 18 16.77 6.02 -18.20
N LEU A 19 16.46 4.88 -17.56
CA LEU A 19 15.24 4.14 -17.86
C LEU A 19 13.99 4.96 -17.46
N PRO A 20 12.98 5.04 -18.34
CA PRO A 20 11.72 5.70 -18.02
C PRO A 20 11.00 4.94 -16.91
N ARG A 21 10.50 5.67 -15.90
CA ARG A 21 9.93 5.10 -14.67
C ARG A 21 8.40 5.05 -14.65
N GLY A 22 7.72 5.48 -15.71
CA GLY A 22 6.26 5.33 -15.84
C GLY A 22 5.88 3.87 -16.09
N ARG A 23 4.79 3.39 -15.49
CA ARG A 23 4.28 2.01 -15.67
C ARG A 23 3.97 1.66 -17.14
N GLU A 24 3.59 2.65 -17.92
CA GLU A 24 3.35 2.57 -19.35
C GLU A 24 4.63 2.31 -20.17
N HIS A 25 5.82 2.54 -19.58
CA HIS A 25 7.10 2.42 -20.28
C HIS A 25 7.86 1.11 -19.96
N ARG A 26 7.25 0.14 -19.27
CA ARG A 26 7.89 -1.12 -18.88
C ARG A 26 8.49 -1.88 -20.06
N ASP A 27 7.75 -1.98 -21.16
CA ASP A 27 8.21 -2.71 -22.35
C ASP A 27 9.40 -2.00 -23.01
N GLN A 28 9.40 -0.66 -23.01
CA GLN A 28 10.53 0.14 -23.47
C GLN A 28 11.77 -0.10 -22.59
N ALA A 29 11.60 -0.15 -21.27
CA ALA A 29 12.69 -0.41 -20.34
C ALA A 29 13.28 -1.82 -20.55
N ARG A 30 12.44 -2.84 -20.69
CA ARG A 30 12.86 -4.21 -21.02
C ARG A 30 13.63 -4.25 -22.34
N ALA A 31 13.13 -3.58 -23.38
CA ALA A 31 13.79 -3.53 -24.68
C ALA A 31 15.18 -2.87 -24.61
N ARG A 32 15.33 -1.78 -23.85
CA ARG A 32 16.63 -1.11 -23.66
C ARG A 32 17.64 -1.99 -22.93
N VAL A 33 17.21 -2.70 -21.88
CA VAL A 33 18.10 -3.64 -21.16
C VAL A 33 18.48 -4.83 -22.04
N ALA A 34 17.53 -5.37 -22.81
CA ALA A 34 17.82 -6.45 -23.75
C ALA A 34 18.84 -6.03 -24.82
N ALA A 35 18.70 -4.83 -25.38
CA ALA A 35 19.67 -4.28 -26.34
C ALA A 35 21.06 -4.11 -25.71
N TRP A 36 21.12 -3.53 -24.50
CA TRP A 36 22.36 -3.36 -23.75
C TRP A 36 23.05 -4.70 -23.43
N SER A 37 22.29 -5.73 -23.07
CA SER A 37 22.78 -7.08 -22.81
C SER A 37 23.29 -7.77 -24.08
N ALA A 38 22.60 -7.60 -25.22
CA ALA A 38 22.99 -8.19 -26.50
C ALA A 38 24.36 -7.69 -27.01
N GLU A 39 24.75 -6.46 -26.67
CA GLU A 39 26.07 -5.90 -26.98
C GLU A 39 27.20 -6.48 -26.12
N ARG A 40 26.88 -7.30 -25.11
CA ARG A 40 27.82 -7.81 -24.10
C ARG A 40 27.76 -9.35 -24.02
N PRO A 41 28.39 -10.06 -24.98
CA PRO A 41 28.38 -11.52 -25.02
C PRO A 41 28.92 -12.12 -23.72
N GLY A 42 28.17 -13.04 -23.12
CA GLY A 42 28.54 -13.68 -21.85
C GLY A 42 28.08 -12.94 -20.59
N ARG A 43 27.30 -11.87 -20.73
CA ARG A 43 26.63 -11.18 -19.62
C ARG A 43 25.15 -11.47 -19.64
N GLU A 44 24.74 -12.48 -18.87
CA GLU A 44 23.33 -12.67 -18.55
C GLU A 44 22.89 -11.50 -17.67
N ALA A 45 21.96 -10.69 -18.19
CA ALA A 45 21.40 -9.56 -17.49
C ALA A 45 19.87 -9.65 -17.47
N GLU A 46 19.29 -9.52 -16.28
CA GLU A 46 17.85 -9.59 -16.07
C GLU A 46 17.35 -8.30 -15.43
N LEU A 47 16.33 -7.70 -16.04
CA LEU A 47 15.63 -6.54 -15.48
C LEU A 47 14.48 -7.02 -14.59
N VAL A 48 14.61 -6.76 -13.29
CA VAL A 48 13.53 -6.88 -12.32
C VAL A 48 12.80 -5.54 -12.27
N ILE A 49 11.47 -5.59 -12.36
CA ILE A 49 10.61 -4.42 -12.30
C ILE A 49 9.79 -4.54 -11.02
N ASP A 50 9.96 -3.60 -10.11
CA ASP A 50 9.13 -3.49 -8.92
C ASP A 50 8.02 -2.45 -9.13
N GLU A 51 6.79 -2.89 -8.92
CA GLU A 51 5.58 -2.13 -9.22
C GLU A 51 4.83 -1.80 -7.94
N THR A 52 5.30 -0.77 -7.22
CA THR A 52 4.66 -0.31 -5.98
C THR A 52 3.19 0.03 -6.24
N PRO A 53 2.21 -0.70 -5.64
CA PRO A 53 0.79 -0.50 -5.88
C PRO A 53 0.33 0.95 -5.63
N GLY A 54 -0.62 1.43 -6.42
CA GLY A 54 -1.18 2.78 -6.28
C GLY A 54 -0.27 3.93 -6.76
N THR A 55 0.93 3.62 -7.24
CA THR A 55 1.80 4.62 -7.88
C THR A 55 1.75 4.46 -9.40
N GLY A 56 1.86 5.55 -10.16
CA GLY A 56 2.05 5.49 -11.62
C GLY A 56 3.47 5.11 -12.04
N ARG A 57 4.35 4.83 -11.08
CA ARG A 57 5.78 4.64 -11.29
C ARG A 57 6.22 3.21 -11.01
N VAL A 58 7.42 2.87 -11.49
CA VAL A 58 8.10 1.59 -11.24
C VAL A 58 9.54 1.81 -10.82
N SER A 59 10.06 0.87 -10.05
CA SER A 59 11.47 0.74 -9.69
C SER A 59 12.11 -0.38 -10.50
N TYR A 60 13.42 -0.29 -10.68
CA TYR A 60 14.19 -1.22 -11.51
C TYR A 60 15.43 -1.68 -10.76
N ASP A 61 15.62 -2.99 -10.74
CA ASP A 61 16.88 -3.63 -10.39
C ASP A 61 17.41 -4.38 -11.60
N LEU A 62 18.71 -4.27 -11.84
CA LEU A 62 19.39 -5.05 -12.86
C LEU A 62 20.24 -6.12 -12.19
N LEU A 63 19.95 -7.37 -12.51
CA LEU A 63 20.72 -8.53 -12.07
C LEU A 63 21.72 -8.88 -13.16
N ILE A 64 23.01 -8.93 -12.85
CA ILE A 64 24.08 -9.24 -13.81
C ILE A 64 24.91 -10.41 -13.30
N ALA A 65 25.12 -11.43 -14.13
CA ALA A 65 26.03 -12.52 -13.82
C ALA A 65 27.50 -12.04 -13.69
N HIS A 66 28.13 -12.37 -12.57
CA HIS A 66 29.53 -12.05 -12.30
C HIS A 66 30.47 -13.07 -12.99
N PRO A 67 31.62 -12.65 -13.58
CA PRO A 67 32.55 -13.58 -14.25
C PRO A 67 33.04 -14.71 -13.34
N ASP A 68 33.29 -14.40 -12.07
CA ASP A 68 33.82 -15.34 -11.08
C ASP A 68 32.71 -16.15 -10.38
N GLY A 69 31.48 -16.08 -10.90
CA GLY A 69 30.30 -16.73 -10.33
C GLY A 69 29.48 -15.81 -9.41
N GLY A 70 28.18 -16.11 -9.32
CA GLY A 70 27.20 -15.32 -8.58
C GLY A 70 26.55 -14.21 -9.41
N THR A 71 25.72 -13.42 -8.73
CA THR A 71 24.90 -12.36 -9.35
C THR A 71 25.14 -11.05 -8.61
N VAL A 72 25.39 -9.98 -9.36
CA VAL A 72 25.44 -8.60 -8.86
C VAL A 72 24.08 -7.96 -9.12
N GLY A 73 23.41 -7.52 -8.05
CA GLY A 73 22.22 -6.68 -8.15
C GLY A 73 22.61 -5.21 -8.15
N LEU A 74 22.15 -4.46 -9.15
CA LEU A 74 22.32 -3.02 -9.24
C LEU A 74 20.96 -2.34 -9.15
N THR A 75 20.85 -1.42 -8.20
CA THR A 75 19.69 -0.52 -8.06
C THR A 75 20.17 0.90 -8.25
N ALA A 76 19.47 1.67 -9.09
CA ALA A 76 19.71 3.11 -9.21
C ALA A 76 18.42 3.87 -8.90
N HIS A 77 18.44 4.62 -7.80
CA HIS A 77 17.34 5.49 -7.40
C HIS A 77 17.47 6.86 -8.06
N VAL A 78 16.33 7.46 -8.40
CA VAL A 78 16.28 8.87 -8.83
C VAL A 78 16.29 9.74 -7.58
N GLU A 79 16.98 10.87 -7.59
CA GLU A 79 16.90 11.84 -6.50
C GLU A 79 15.51 12.47 -6.49
N ASP A 80 14.57 11.85 -5.79
CA ASP A 80 13.20 12.34 -5.56
C ASP A 80 13.02 12.93 -4.14
N GLY A 81 14.13 13.07 -3.41
CA GLY A 81 14.18 13.61 -2.07
C GLY A 81 13.95 12.58 -0.96
N LEU A 82 13.65 11.32 -1.29
CA LEU A 82 13.58 10.24 -0.31
C LEU A 82 14.94 9.54 -0.18
N PRO A 83 15.51 9.41 1.04
CA PRO A 83 16.72 8.64 1.24
C PRO A 83 16.49 7.18 0.83
N TRP A 84 17.43 6.59 0.08
CA TRP A 84 17.35 5.21 -0.40
C TRP A 84 17.01 4.20 0.70
N ILE A 85 17.59 4.38 1.89
CA ILE A 85 17.30 3.52 3.03
C ILE A 85 15.82 3.59 3.45
N VAL A 86 15.15 4.73 3.34
CA VAL A 86 13.74 4.87 3.68
C VAL A 86 12.87 4.15 2.65
N ASP A 87 13.23 4.23 1.38
CA ASP A 87 12.46 3.62 0.29
C ASP A 87 12.66 2.09 0.21
N HIS A 88 13.84 1.58 0.56
CA HIS A 88 14.22 0.17 0.35
C HIS A 88 14.47 -0.63 1.64
N SER A 89 14.40 -0.04 2.84
CA SER A 89 14.58 -0.81 4.11
C SER A 89 13.35 -1.63 4.51
N THR A 90 12.21 -1.39 3.89
CA THR A 90 11.00 -2.21 4.06
C THR A 90 10.38 -2.45 2.69
N HIS A 91 10.38 -3.70 2.21
CA HIS A 91 9.61 -4.13 1.04
C HIS A 91 8.20 -3.51 1.12
N TRP A 92 7.64 -2.99 0.03
CA TRP A 92 6.34 -2.28 0.07
C TRP A 92 5.23 -3.13 0.71
N ALA A 93 5.30 -4.47 0.57
CA ALA A 93 4.41 -5.42 1.24
C ALA A 93 4.59 -5.49 2.77
N ALA A 94 5.76 -5.15 3.31
CA ALA A 94 5.99 -5.04 4.76
C ALA A 94 5.18 -3.90 5.40
N GLY A 95 4.71 -2.95 4.58
CA GLY A 95 3.77 -1.90 4.99
C GLY A 95 2.31 -2.27 4.79
N GLN A 96 1.98 -3.43 4.21
CA GLN A 96 0.62 -3.87 3.92
C GLN A 96 0.24 -5.10 4.74
N VAL A 97 -1.06 -5.22 4.98
CA VAL A 97 -1.67 -6.25 5.81
C VAL A 97 -2.42 -7.26 4.93
N VAL A 98 -3.29 -6.73 4.07
CA VAL A 98 -4.12 -7.50 3.15
C VAL A 98 -4.36 -6.68 1.90
N SER A 99 -4.43 -7.29 0.72
CA SER A 99 -4.96 -6.67 -0.47
C SER A 99 -6.24 -7.37 -0.90
N VAL A 100 -7.21 -6.58 -1.35
CA VAL A 100 -8.46 -7.05 -1.95
C VAL A 100 -8.52 -6.49 -3.36
N ASP A 101 -8.67 -7.36 -4.36
CA ASP A 101 -8.70 -7.01 -5.79
C ASP A 101 -7.47 -6.18 -6.22
N GLY A 102 -6.29 -6.58 -5.71
CA GLY A 102 -5.02 -5.94 -6.01
C GLY A 102 -4.74 -4.63 -5.27
N VAL A 103 -5.66 -4.14 -4.42
CA VAL A 103 -5.46 -2.90 -3.66
C VAL A 103 -5.24 -3.17 -2.18
N GLY A 104 -4.09 -2.73 -1.67
CA GLY A 104 -3.64 -3.03 -0.31
C GLY A 104 -4.23 -2.16 0.79
N LEU A 105 -4.37 -2.75 1.97
CA LEU A 105 -4.61 -2.12 3.26
C LEU A 105 -3.28 -1.96 3.98
N SER A 106 -2.89 -0.72 4.29
CA SER A 106 -1.63 -0.46 4.99
C SER A 106 -1.68 -0.88 6.46
N MET A 107 -0.53 -1.16 7.06
CA MET A 107 -0.39 -1.48 8.48
C MET A 107 -0.94 -0.37 9.39
N PRO A 108 -0.68 0.93 9.15
CA PRO A 108 -1.34 1.99 9.91
C PRO A 108 -2.87 1.93 9.79
N ALA A 109 -3.42 1.82 8.58
CA ALA A 109 -4.88 1.75 8.38
C ALA A 109 -5.51 0.52 9.04
N ALA A 110 -4.85 -0.64 8.95
CA ALA A 110 -5.25 -1.86 9.63
C ALA A 110 -5.22 -1.70 11.15
N LEU A 111 -4.12 -1.17 11.73
CA LEU A 111 -4.02 -0.92 13.17
C LEU A 111 -5.11 0.05 13.64
N TYR A 112 -5.40 1.09 12.86
CA TYR A 112 -6.52 1.99 13.14
C TYR A 112 -7.86 1.25 13.11
N ALA A 113 -8.14 0.44 12.09
CA ALA A 113 -9.37 -0.35 12.00
C ALA A 113 -9.52 -1.29 13.20
N LEU A 114 -8.47 -2.06 13.55
CA LEU A 114 -8.47 -2.95 14.71
C LEU A 114 -8.72 -2.19 16.01
N ARG A 115 -8.08 -1.03 16.15
CA ARG A 115 -8.26 -0.15 17.30
C ARG A 115 -9.63 0.47 17.32
N SER A 116 -10.29 0.75 16.19
CA SER A 116 -11.65 1.31 16.13
C SER A 116 -12.69 0.25 16.50
N LEU A 117 -12.53 -0.97 15.98
CA LEU A 117 -13.45 -2.10 16.14
C LEU A 117 -13.52 -2.63 17.58
N GLY A 118 -12.49 -2.39 18.40
CA GLY A 118 -12.60 -2.45 19.86
C GLY A 118 -12.81 -3.84 20.48
N THR A 119 -12.75 -4.92 19.70
CA THR A 119 -12.95 -6.30 20.17
C THR A 119 -11.75 -7.19 19.88
N ARG A 120 -11.36 -7.99 20.89
CA ARG A 120 -10.51 -9.18 20.74
C ARG A 120 -11.34 -10.34 20.12
N ASP A 121 -11.92 -10.11 18.94
CA ASP A 121 -12.69 -11.13 18.22
C ASP A 121 -11.74 -12.02 17.41
N ARG A 122 -12.04 -13.32 17.32
CA ARG A 122 -11.32 -14.30 16.50
C ARG A 122 -11.48 -14.05 14.99
N ARG A 123 -12.33 -13.08 14.61
CA ARG A 123 -12.66 -12.71 13.22
C ARG A 123 -11.97 -11.44 12.72
N ILE A 124 -10.88 -11.01 13.37
CA ILE A 124 -10.07 -9.85 12.94
C ILE A 124 -9.72 -9.88 11.45
N HIS A 125 -9.38 -11.06 10.92
CA HIS A 125 -9.05 -11.21 9.51
C HIS A 125 -10.24 -10.87 8.58
N GLU A 126 -11.45 -11.29 8.93
CA GLU A 126 -12.67 -10.97 8.18
C GLU A 126 -12.95 -9.46 8.23
N GLN A 127 -12.80 -8.86 9.41
CA GLN A 127 -13.05 -7.43 9.61
C GLN A 127 -12.09 -6.55 8.82
N LEU A 128 -10.81 -6.95 8.68
CA LEU A 128 -9.84 -6.22 7.87
C LEU A 128 -10.15 -6.30 6.38
N VAL A 129 -10.60 -7.46 5.91
CA VAL A 129 -11.06 -7.63 4.52
C VAL A 129 -12.31 -6.80 4.26
N GLU A 130 -13.31 -6.89 5.14
CA GLU A 130 -14.55 -6.10 5.04
C GLU A 130 -14.25 -4.59 5.08
N TYR A 131 -13.35 -4.16 5.96
CA TYR A 131 -12.89 -2.77 6.01
C TYR A 131 -12.25 -2.34 4.69
N ARG A 132 -11.36 -3.17 4.10
CA ARG A 132 -10.79 -2.86 2.79
C ARG A 132 -11.85 -2.80 1.68
N ILE A 133 -12.84 -3.71 1.67
CA ILE A 133 -13.95 -3.67 0.71
C ILE A 133 -14.71 -2.34 0.84
N LEU A 134 -15.02 -1.91 2.06
CA LEU A 134 -15.69 -0.64 2.32
C LEU A 134 -14.85 0.57 1.89
N LEU A 135 -13.53 0.52 2.12
CA LEU A 135 -12.62 1.55 1.61
C LEU A 135 -12.71 1.68 0.07
N SER A 136 -12.83 0.57 -0.67
CA SER A 136 -12.98 0.62 -2.13
C SER A 136 -14.28 1.30 -2.55
N GLU A 137 -15.38 1.04 -1.83
CA GLU A 137 -16.67 1.66 -2.14
C GLU A 137 -16.69 3.16 -1.84
N ILE A 138 -16.00 3.62 -0.79
CA ILE A 138 -15.91 5.06 -0.48
C ILE A 138 -14.89 5.78 -1.36
N GLU A 139 -13.88 5.09 -1.88
CA GLU A 139 -12.90 5.62 -2.85
C GLU A 139 -13.58 5.93 -4.19
N GLN A 140 -14.63 5.19 -4.54
CA GLN A 140 -15.50 5.48 -5.69
C GLN A 140 -16.51 6.60 -5.42
N ASP A 141 -16.69 6.98 -4.15
CA ASP A 141 -17.58 8.06 -3.72
C ASP A 141 -16.78 9.36 -3.52
N GLU A 142 -16.75 10.17 -4.59
CA GLU A 142 -16.08 11.48 -4.60
C GLU A 142 -16.74 12.50 -3.67
N GLU A 143 -17.98 12.26 -3.20
CA GLU A 143 -18.69 13.20 -2.35
C GLU A 143 -18.03 13.25 -0.95
N PRO A 144 -17.60 14.44 -0.48
CA PRO A 144 -17.05 14.59 0.87
C PRO A 144 -18.07 14.23 1.95
N ALA A 145 -17.57 13.80 3.12
CA ALA A 145 -18.43 13.69 4.30
C ALA A 145 -18.85 15.08 4.77
N SER A 146 -20.14 15.29 5.01
CA SER A 146 -20.62 16.52 5.60
C SER A 146 -20.16 16.63 7.06
N ARG A 147 -20.07 17.88 7.56
CA ARG A 147 -19.70 18.13 8.97
C ARG A 147 -20.61 17.39 9.96
N GLU A 148 -21.89 17.28 9.66
CA GLU A 148 -22.87 16.59 10.49
C GLU A 148 -22.63 15.08 10.54
N GLU A 149 -22.29 14.46 9.41
CA GLU A 149 -21.96 13.03 9.37
C GLU A 149 -20.67 12.73 10.13
N VAL A 150 -19.63 13.57 9.96
CA VAL A 150 -18.37 13.45 10.70
C VAL A 150 -18.60 13.58 12.21
N GLN A 151 -19.43 14.54 12.63
CA GLN A 151 -19.77 14.71 14.04
C GLN A 151 -20.54 13.50 14.58
N ARG A 152 -21.51 12.97 13.83
CA ARG A 152 -22.28 11.77 14.21
C ARG A 152 -21.39 10.54 14.33
N ALA A 153 -20.42 10.38 13.42
CA ALA A 153 -19.43 9.32 13.49
C ALA A 153 -18.55 9.47 14.75
N ALA A 154 -18.09 10.68 15.05
CA ALA A 154 -17.33 10.99 16.25
C ALA A 154 -18.10 10.69 17.53
N ASP A 155 -19.39 11.03 17.59
CA ASP A 155 -20.22 10.77 18.77
C ASP A 155 -20.50 9.29 18.95
N THR A 156 -20.77 8.56 17.86
CA THR A 156 -20.91 7.10 17.89
C THR A 156 -19.62 6.43 18.38
N PHE A 157 -18.46 6.88 17.88
CA PHE A 157 -17.16 6.39 18.31
C PHE A 157 -16.93 6.61 19.81
N ARG A 158 -17.19 7.83 20.29
CA ARG A 158 -17.06 8.20 21.70
C ARG A 158 -17.97 7.37 22.60
N GLN A 159 -19.24 7.23 22.21
CA GLN A 159 -20.23 6.43 22.95
C GLN A 159 -19.79 4.98 23.12
N ARG A 160 -19.33 4.33 22.05
CA ARG A 160 -18.83 2.94 22.09
C ARG A 160 -17.64 2.75 23.03
N ARG A 161 -16.88 3.81 23.29
CA ARG A 161 -15.68 3.78 24.14
C ARG A 161 -15.87 4.40 25.52
N GLY A 162 -17.07 4.88 25.83
CA GLY A 162 -17.32 5.61 27.07
C GLY A 162 -16.51 6.92 27.19
N LEU A 163 -16.12 7.53 26.06
CA LEU A 163 -15.35 8.78 26.05
C LEU A 163 -16.32 9.95 26.20
N ILE A 164 -16.41 10.51 27.40
CA ILE A 164 -17.29 11.61 27.73
C ILE A 164 -16.55 12.92 27.47
N GLY A 165 -16.61 13.38 26.22
CA GLY A 165 -16.14 14.70 25.81
C GLY A 165 -14.72 14.76 25.22
N GLN A 166 -14.27 15.98 24.96
CA GLN A 166 -13.04 16.26 24.22
C GLN A 166 -11.78 15.84 24.99
N GLU A 167 -11.73 16.11 26.29
CA GLU A 167 -10.56 15.79 27.13
C GLU A 167 -10.26 14.28 27.13
N GLN A 168 -11.27 13.46 27.38
CA GLN A 168 -11.13 12.00 27.33
C GLN A 168 -10.77 11.50 25.93
N THR A 169 -11.31 12.13 24.89
CA THR A 169 -10.93 11.82 23.50
C THR A 169 -9.45 12.10 23.24
N LEU A 170 -8.93 13.25 23.70
CA LEU A 170 -7.54 13.63 23.53
C LEU A 170 -6.59 12.75 24.35
N ALA A 171 -6.96 12.41 25.59
CA ALA A 171 -6.20 11.49 26.43
C ALA A 171 -6.10 10.10 25.78
N TRP A 172 -7.22 9.59 25.24
CA TRP A 172 -7.23 8.35 24.49
C TRP A 172 -6.35 8.41 23.23
N LEU A 173 -6.41 9.51 22.47
CA LEU A 173 -5.55 9.68 21.29
C LEU A 173 -4.06 9.67 21.66
N ALA A 174 -3.69 10.33 22.76
CA ALA A 174 -2.33 10.33 23.26
C ALA A 174 -1.87 8.93 23.70
N GLU A 175 -2.70 8.20 24.45
CA GLU A 175 -2.44 6.80 24.84
C GLU A 175 -2.20 5.90 23.62
N MET A 176 -2.99 6.11 22.56
CA MET A 176 -2.87 5.33 21.33
C MET A 176 -1.74 5.79 20.40
N GLY A 177 -1.03 6.88 20.74
CA GLY A 177 0.03 7.47 19.92
C GLY A 177 -0.48 8.11 18.63
N LEU A 178 -1.71 8.62 18.62
CA LEU A 178 -2.40 9.12 17.43
C LEU A 178 -2.56 10.64 17.48
N PRO A 179 -2.22 11.36 16.39
CA PRO A 179 -2.45 12.80 16.34
C PRO A 179 -3.93 13.10 16.11
N GLN A 180 -4.40 14.25 16.61
CA GLN A 180 -5.81 14.69 16.46
C GLN A 180 -6.27 14.73 15.00
N ARG A 181 -5.41 15.12 14.06
CA ARG A 181 -5.74 15.14 12.61
C ARG A 181 -6.11 13.75 12.08
N ALA A 182 -5.50 12.69 12.59
CA ALA A 182 -5.78 11.34 12.16
C ALA A 182 -7.12 10.84 12.73
N PHE A 183 -7.54 11.34 13.90
CA PHE A 183 -8.89 11.12 14.39
C PHE A 183 -9.94 11.72 13.45
N VAL A 184 -9.75 12.97 13.01
CA VAL A 184 -10.70 13.64 12.09
C VAL A 184 -10.80 12.88 10.77
N ALA A 185 -9.67 12.54 10.15
CA ALA A 185 -9.64 11.75 8.91
C ALA A 185 -10.31 10.37 9.07
N GLN A 186 -10.15 9.74 10.23
CA GLN A 186 -10.86 8.49 10.52
C GLN A 186 -12.37 8.72 10.65
N MET A 187 -12.83 9.79 11.30
CA MET A 187 -14.27 10.07 11.43
C MET A 187 -14.91 10.41 10.09
N GLU A 188 -14.18 11.02 9.15
CA GLU A 188 -14.61 11.16 7.76
C GLU A 188 -14.78 9.80 7.07
N THR A 189 -13.84 8.88 7.29
CA THR A 189 -13.92 7.51 6.76
C THR A 189 -15.13 6.77 7.34
N GLU A 190 -15.30 6.78 8.66
CA GLU A 190 -16.43 6.15 9.34
C GLU A 190 -17.78 6.76 8.93
N ALA A 191 -17.83 8.08 8.68
CA ALA A 191 -19.02 8.75 8.16
C ALA A 191 -19.38 8.24 6.77
N LYS A 192 -18.41 8.11 5.85
CA LYS A 192 -18.64 7.54 4.52
C LYS A 192 -19.05 6.06 4.59
N ILE A 193 -18.43 5.27 5.48
CA ILE A 193 -18.84 3.88 5.71
C ILE A 193 -20.29 3.81 6.21
N ALA A 194 -20.68 4.68 7.14
CA ALA A 194 -22.06 4.74 7.62
C ALA A 194 -23.04 5.12 6.51
N ARG A 195 -22.64 6.01 5.59
CA ARG A 195 -23.42 6.35 4.39
C ARG A 195 -23.57 5.15 3.45
N VAL A 196 -22.50 4.40 3.18
CA VAL A 196 -22.56 3.16 2.38
C VAL A 196 -23.54 2.18 3.03
N ARG A 197 -23.42 1.96 4.35
CA ARG A 197 -24.31 1.07 5.10
C ARG A 197 -25.78 1.50 5.03
N ALA A 198 -26.06 2.81 5.03
CA ALA A 198 -27.41 3.35 4.92
C ALA A 198 -28.06 3.13 3.55
N ARG A 199 -27.31 2.74 2.51
CA ARG A 199 -27.86 2.36 1.19
C ARG A 199 -28.61 1.03 1.23
N PHE A 200 -28.42 0.23 2.29
CA PHE A 200 -29.03 -1.09 2.44
C PHE A 200 -30.29 -1.02 3.29
N PRO A 201 -31.34 -1.80 2.95
CA PRO A 201 -32.63 -1.75 3.65
C PRO A 201 -32.57 -2.33 5.07
N SER A 202 -31.53 -3.10 5.40
CA SER A 202 -31.33 -3.69 6.72
C SER A 202 -29.86 -4.04 6.94
N GLU A 203 -29.53 -4.29 8.21
CA GLU A 203 -28.21 -4.77 8.58
C GLU A 203 -27.87 -6.13 7.97
N ASP A 204 -28.87 -7.01 7.85
CA ASP A 204 -28.67 -8.34 7.28
C ASP A 204 -28.43 -8.25 5.77
N ALA A 205 -29.09 -7.32 5.09
CA ALA A 205 -28.82 -7.04 3.67
C ALA A 205 -27.39 -6.49 3.46
N PHE A 206 -26.92 -5.60 4.34
CA PHE A 206 -25.55 -5.09 4.31
C PHE A 206 -24.52 -6.20 4.55
N LYS A 207 -24.75 -7.07 5.55
CA LYS A 207 -23.88 -8.22 5.84
C LYS A 207 -23.86 -9.24 4.70
N ALA A 208 -25.02 -9.52 4.09
CA ALA A 208 -25.10 -10.41 2.94
C ALA A 208 -24.30 -9.85 1.75
N TRP A 209 -24.38 -8.54 1.51
CA TRP A 209 -23.58 -7.88 0.48
C TRP A 209 -22.07 -7.95 0.77
N LEU A 210 -21.64 -7.70 2.01
CA LEU A 210 -20.22 -7.83 2.41
C LEU A 210 -19.72 -9.27 2.22
N ALA A 211 -20.52 -10.26 2.63
CA ALA A 211 -20.18 -11.67 2.50
C ALA A 211 -20.03 -12.09 1.03
N GLU A 212 -20.91 -11.61 0.16
CA GLU A 212 -20.83 -11.87 -1.28
C GLU A 212 -19.60 -11.20 -1.90
N ARG A 213 -19.34 -9.92 -1.60
CA ARG A 213 -18.14 -9.22 -2.07
C ARG A 213 -16.87 -9.97 -1.69
N ARG A 214 -16.76 -10.37 -0.43
CA ARG A 214 -15.64 -11.15 0.08
C ARG A 214 -15.47 -12.48 -0.66
N ARG A 215 -16.56 -13.16 -1.01
CA ARG A 215 -16.53 -14.43 -1.76
C ARG A 215 -16.04 -14.26 -3.19
N THR A 216 -16.29 -13.10 -3.79
CA THR A 216 -15.94 -12.81 -5.20
C THR A 216 -14.61 -12.08 -5.39
N SER A 217 -14.04 -11.49 -4.34
CA SER A 217 -12.78 -10.74 -4.43
C SER A 217 -11.53 -11.63 -4.38
N ASP A 218 -10.46 -11.19 -5.05
CA ASP A 218 -9.11 -11.77 -4.89
C ASP A 218 -8.47 -11.22 -3.61
N ILE A 219 -8.34 -12.07 -2.58
CA ILE A 219 -7.80 -11.69 -1.27
C ILE A 219 -6.39 -12.26 -1.12
N ARG A 220 -5.41 -11.38 -0.88
CA ARG A 220 -4.02 -11.78 -0.59
C ARG A 220 -3.57 -11.18 0.73
N TRP A 221 -3.11 -12.04 1.63
CA TRP A 221 -2.52 -11.64 2.91
C TRP A 221 -1.02 -11.43 2.74
N HIS A 222 -0.49 -10.37 3.36
CA HIS A 222 0.93 -9.95 3.19
C HIS A 222 1.79 -10.26 4.43
N TRP A 223 1.34 -11.20 5.25
CA TRP A 223 2.14 -11.77 6.35
C TRP A 223 2.94 -12.96 5.85
N LEU A 224 4.22 -13.02 6.23
CA LEU A 224 5.08 -14.20 6.12
C LEU A 224 4.54 -15.39 6.93
#